data_AF-A0A225AHK2-F1
#
_entry.id   AF-A0A225AHK2-F1
#
_cell.length_a   1.000
_cell.length_b   1.000
_cell.length_c   1.000
_cell.angle_alpha   90.00
_cell.angle_beta   90.00
_cell.angle_gamma   90.00
#
_symmetry.space_group_name_H-M   'P 1'
#
loop_
_entity.id
_entity.type
_entity.pdbx_description
1 polymer ?
#
loop_
_entity_poly.entity_id
_entity_poly.type
_entity_poly.pdbx_seq_one_letter_code
_entity_poly.pdbx_strand_id
1 'polypeptide(L)'
;MSNLRYSESDEDRSFDGAEKDALLNDGPQPSDAISRRLLVIALISQSLLNLALILACVGLFIWGQSALKMQQQQQQEDYSILNAFGTSEEYMTLDHAFDHLWSETGNSSIVKTDDSDKVESISMFHQLHCLGSIRHALQQSKEGIDIGMDFHDNAHWPHCLDYLRQTILCFADDTMEQQTLLSNGTRSKVITGLKDVRKCRPREQLYALRAEHGIFIPGN
;
A
#
# COMPACT_ATOMS: atom_id res chain seq x y z
N MET A 1 83.74 -33.34 -16.19
CA MET A 1 83.48 -34.08 -14.92
C MET A 1 82.17 -34.83 -15.13
N SER A 2 82.24 -36.08 -15.61
CA SER A 2 82.21 -37.33 -14.78
C SER A 2 80.78 -37.59 -14.27
N ASN A 3 80.06 -38.69 -14.52
CA ASN A 3 80.33 -40.10 -14.89
C ASN A 3 79.01 -40.65 -15.51
N LEU A 4 78.96 -41.48 -16.56
CA LEU A 4 79.26 -42.92 -16.67
C LEU A 4 78.71 -43.85 -15.58
N ARG A 5 77.66 -44.63 -15.94
CA ARG A 5 77.32 -46.05 -15.61
C ARG A 5 75.82 -46.25 -15.92
N TYR A 6 75.28 -47.39 -16.35
CA TYR A 6 75.76 -48.69 -16.81
C TYR A 6 74.52 -49.45 -17.36
N SER A 7 74.64 -49.98 -18.58
CA SER A 7 74.06 -51.21 -19.17
C SER A 7 72.94 -52.02 -18.49
N GLU A 8 71.87 -52.34 -19.27
CA GLU A 8 71.19 -53.67 -19.45
C GLU A 8 70.24 -53.54 -20.65
N SER A 9 70.51 -54.13 -21.82
CA SER A 9 70.15 -55.47 -22.36
C SER A 9 68.68 -55.69 -22.76
N ASP A 10 68.54 -55.94 -24.07
CA ASP A 10 67.62 -56.84 -24.79
C ASP A 10 66.30 -56.38 -25.42
N GLU A 11 66.24 -56.76 -26.71
CA GLU A 11 65.13 -56.93 -27.67
C GLU A 11 64.34 -55.68 -28.09
N ASP A 12 64.61 -55.19 -29.30
CA ASP A 12 63.73 -54.23 -29.98
C ASP A 12 62.98 -54.85 -31.17
N ARG A 13 61.69 -54.51 -31.16
CA ARG A 13 60.58 -54.96 -31.99
C ARG A 13 60.58 -54.25 -33.35
N SER A 14 60.11 -54.98 -34.35
CA SER A 14 59.58 -54.41 -35.61
C SER A 14 58.29 -53.61 -35.34
N PHE A 15 58.22 -52.32 -35.71
CA PHE A 15 56.96 -51.56 -35.77
C PHE A 15 56.98 -50.35 -36.74
N ASP A 16 55.92 -50.29 -37.56
CA ASP A 16 55.11 -49.17 -38.10
C ASP A 16 55.63 -47.95 -38.88
N GLY A 17 54.72 -47.55 -39.80
CA GLY A 17 54.46 -46.18 -40.27
C GLY A 17 53.51 -46.22 -41.48
N ALA A 18 52.19 -46.01 -41.37
CA ALA A 18 51.46 -44.74 -41.17
C ALA A 18 51.55 -43.81 -42.42
N GLU A 19 50.56 -43.02 -42.84
CA GLU A 19 49.15 -42.80 -42.48
C GLU A 19 48.60 -41.67 -43.42
N LYS A 20 47.36 -41.86 -43.89
CA LYS A 20 46.26 -40.91 -44.25
C LYS A 20 46.53 -39.60 -45.02
N ASP A 21 45.75 -39.44 -46.09
CA ASP A 21 44.93 -38.24 -46.34
C ASP A 21 43.67 -38.60 -47.15
N ALA A 22 42.52 -38.71 -46.46
CA ALA A 22 41.19 -38.71 -47.05
C ALA A 22 40.22 -38.13 -46.02
N LEU A 23 40.02 -36.81 -46.07
CA LEU A 23 39.04 -36.12 -45.26
C LEU A 23 38.13 -35.28 -46.16
N LEU A 24 36.83 -35.52 -45.95
CA LEU A 24 35.70 -34.58 -46.05
C LEU A 24 35.09 -34.37 -47.44
N ASN A 25 33.95 -35.04 -47.70
CA ASN A 25 32.65 -34.36 -47.69
C ASN A 25 31.48 -35.37 -47.69
N ASP A 26 31.24 -36.05 -46.56
CA ASP A 26 30.00 -36.80 -46.38
C ASP A 26 28.91 -35.83 -45.89
N GLY A 27 27.94 -35.54 -46.76
CA GLY A 27 26.72 -34.85 -46.37
C GLY A 27 25.98 -35.63 -45.27
N PRO A 28 25.11 -34.97 -44.48
CA PRO A 28 24.49 -35.59 -43.31
C PRO A 28 23.76 -36.89 -43.70
N GLN A 29 24.11 -38.00 -43.05
CA GLN A 29 23.44 -39.29 -43.24
C GLN A 29 21.94 -39.15 -42.88
N PRO A 30 21.01 -39.80 -43.61
CA PRO A 30 19.57 -39.65 -43.39
C PRO A 30 19.10 -40.02 -41.96
N SER A 31 19.84 -40.88 -41.26
CA SER A 31 19.63 -41.20 -39.83
C SER A 31 19.88 -40.02 -38.89
N ASP A 32 20.82 -39.13 -39.22
CA ASP A 32 21.17 -37.97 -38.41
C ASP A 32 20.13 -36.86 -38.53
N ALA A 33 19.50 -36.73 -39.71
CA ALA A 33 18.42 -35.79 -39.95
C ALA A 33 17.14 -36.16 -39.17
N ILE A 34 16.81 -37.45 -39.07
CA ILE A 34 15.68 -37.95 -38.27
C ILE A 34 15.94 -37.72 -36.77
N SER A 35 17.16 -38.04 -36.30
CA SER A 35 17.55 -37.85 -34.91
C SER A 35 17.53 -36.37 -34.49
N ARG A 36 17.98 -35.45 -35.36
CA ARG A 36 17.87 -34.00 -35.14
C ARG A 36 16.43 -33.50 -35.08
N ARG A 37 15.53 -34.01 -35.93
CA ARG A 37 14.10 -33.65 -35.90
C ARG A 37 13.42 -34.08 -34.61
N LEU A 38 13.71 -35.30 -34.13
CA LEU A 38 13.19 -35.80 -32.85
C LEU A 38 13.69 -34.98 -31.65
N LEU A 39 14.97 -34.59 -31.67
CA LEU A 39 15.54 -33.73 -30.63
C LEU A 39 14.86 -32.34 -30.60
N VAL A 40 14.63 -31.72 -31.76
CA VAL A 40 13.94 -30.43 -31.85
C VAL A 40 12.51 -30.51 -31.34
N ILE A 41 11.76 -31.56 -31.70
CA ILE A 41 10.40 -31.79 -31.19
C ILE A 41 10.41 -31.95 -29.66
N ALA A 42 11.34 -32.71 -29.10
CA ALA A 42 11.48 -32.88 -27.66
C ALA A 42 11.75 -31.54 -26.95
N LEU A 43 12.67 -30.71 -27.47
CA LEU A 43 12.97 -29.39 -26.90
C LEU A 43 11.78 -28.42 -26.96
N ILE A 44 11.01 -28.44 -28.06
CA ILE A 44 9.78 -27.63 -28.18
C ILE A 44 8.73 -28.12 -27.17
N SER A 45 8.52 -29.43 -27.05
CA SER A 45 7.56 -29.99 -26.08
C SER A 45 7.94 -29.66 -24.64
N GLN A 46 9.22 -29.72 -24.29
CA GLN A 46 9.72 -29.35 -22.96
C GLN A 46 9.54 -27.85 -22.70
N SER A 47 9.78 -27.01 -23.71
CA SER A 47 9.58 -25.56 -23.61
C SER A 47 8.11 -25.20 -23.40
N LEU A 48 7.20 -25.87 -24.12
CA LEU A 48 5.75 -25.68 -23.96
C LEU A 48 5.27 -26.17 -22.59
N LEU A 49 5.80 -27.28 -22.08
CA LEU A 49 5.49 -27.78 -20.74
C LEU A 49 5.97 -26.82 -19.66
N ASN A 50 7.22 -26.33 -19.77
CA ASN A 50 7.76 -25.33 -18.85
C ASN A 50 6.93 -24.04 -18.87
N LEU A 51 6.53 -23.56 -20.05
CA LEU A 51 5.67 -22.38 -20.18
C LEU A 51 4.30 -22.60 -19.54
N ALA A 52 3.68 -23.77 -19.74
CA ALA A 52 2.39 -24.12 -19.12
C ALA A 52 2.50 -24.16 -17.58
N LEU A 53 3.58 -24.73 -17.03
CA LEU A 53 3.88 -24.73 -15.61
C LEU A 53 4.04 -23.30 -15.06
N ILE A 54 4.81 -22.46 -15.76
CA ILE A 54 5.00 -21.05 -15.36
C ILE A 54 3.65 -20.30 -15.35
N LEU A 55 2.85 -20.45 -16.40
CA LEU A 55 1.53 -19.82 -16.48
C LEU A 55 0.58 -20.30 -15.37
N ALA A 56 0.60 -21.60 -15.03
CA ALA A 56 -0.16 -22.14 -13.92
C ALA A 56 0.30 -21.56 -12.56
N CYS A 57 1.61 -21.48 -12.32
CA CYS A 57 2.17 -20.87 -11.12
C CYS A 57 1.82 -19.38 -10.99
N VAL A 58 1.92 -18.61 -12.09
CA VAL A 58 1.53 -17.20 -12.11
C VAL A 58 0.03 -17.06 -11.84
N GLY A 59 -0.81 -17.90 -12.45
CA GLY A 59 -2.25 -17.92 -12.20
C GLY A 59 -2.59 -18.20 -10.74
N LEU A 60 -1.96 -19.21 -10.13
CA LEU A 60 -2.12 -19.54 -8.71
C LEU A 60 -1.63 -18.40 -7.80
N PHE A 61 -0.53 -17.74 -8.14
CA PHE A 61 -0.01 -16.61 -7.40
C PHE A 61 -0.98 -15.42 -7.46
N ILE A 62 -1.47 -15.04 -8.65
CA ILE A 62 -2.44 -13.96 -8.82
C ILE A 62 -3.74 -14.26 -8.07
N TRP A 63 -4.23 -15.50 -8.14
CA TRP A 63 -5.42 -15.92 -7.41
C TRP A 63 -5.22 -15.86 -5.90
N GLY A 64 -4.07 -16.33 -5.40
CA GLY A 64 -3.70 -16.25 -3.98
C GLY A 64 -3.62 -14.80 -3.47
N GLN A 65 -3.01 -13.90 -4.23
CA GLN A 65 -2.97 -12.46 -3.91
C GLN A 65 -4.37 -11.84 -3.88
N SER A 66 -5.23 -12.21 -4.82
CA SER A 66 -6.62 -11.71 -4.88
C SER A 66 -7.44 -12.21 -3.70
N ALA A 67 -7.29 -13.49 -3.31
CA ALA A 67 -7.97 -14.07 -2.16
C ALA A 67 -7.54 -13.41 -0.84
N LEU A 68 -6.24 -13.16 -0.66
CA LEU A 68 -5.71 -12.45 0.51
C LEU A 68 -6.29 -11.03 0.62
N LYS A 69 -6.37 -10.31 -0.50
CA LYS A 69 -6.95 -8.96 -0.52
C LYS A 69 -8.43 -8.95 -0.14
N MET A 70 -9.20 -9.92 -0.61
CA MET A 70 -10.61 -10.09 -0.23
C MET A 70 -10.77 -10.42 1.25
N GLN A 71 -9.91 -11.30 1.79
CA GLN A 71 -9.93 -11.65 3.22
C GLN A 71 -9.59 -10.44 4.11
N GLN A 72 -8.59 -9.63 3.74
CA GLN A 72 -8.28 -8.38 4.46
C GLN A 72 -9.45 -7.38 4.41
N GLN A 73 -10.12 -7.27 3.26
CA GLN A 73 -11.25 -6.35 3.09
C GLN A 73 -12.47 -6.78 3.93
N GLN A 74 -12.75 -8.09 4.00
CA GLN A 74 -13.83 -8.63 4.83
C GLN A 74 -13.55 -8.48 6.33
N GLN A 75 -12.29 -8.63 6.76
CA GLN A 75 -11.88 -8.42 8.14
C GLN A 75 -12.03 -6.95 8.58
N GLN A 76 -11.87 -5.99 7.64
CA GLN A 76 -12.09 -4.57 7.90
C GLN A 76 -13.59 -4.26 8.13
N GLU A 77 -14.52 -4.94 7.45
CA GLU A 77 -15.96 -4.75 7.64
C GLU A 77 -16.47 -5.29 8.98
N ASP A 78 -15.93 -6.42 9.43
CA ASP A 78 -16.30 -7.07 10.70
C ASP A 78 -15.86 -6.26 11.94
N TYR A 79 -14.89 -5.36 11.77
CA TYR A 79 -14.32 -4.56 12.85
C TYR A 79 -15.02 -3.18 13.04
N SER A 80 -16.19 -2.98 12.42
CA SER A 80 -16.97 -1.75 12.58
C SER A 80 -17.77 -1.73 13.90
N ILE A 81 -17.89 -0.55 14.51
CA ILE A 81 -18.72 -0.30 15.69
C ILE A 81 -19.96 0.50 15.29
N LEU A 82 -21.08 0.28 15.99
CA LEU A 82 -22.26 1.12 15.84
C LEU A 82 -22.16 2.33 16.77
N ASN A 83 -22.36 3.52 16.23
CA ASN A 83 -22.38 4.74 17.04
C ASN A 83 -23.49 5.68 16.57
N ALA A 84 -24.00 6.48 17.50
CA ALA A 84 -24.96 7.53 17.21
C ALA A 84 -24.35 8.89 17.55
N PHE A 85 -24.58 9.89 16.70
CA PHE A 85 -24.05 11.23 16.96
C PHE A 85 -24.80 11.90 18.12
N GLY A 86 -24.03 12.57 18.97
CA GLY A 86 -24.51 13.39 20.08
C GLY A 86 -24.30 14.88 19.82
N THR A 87 -24.68 15.68 20.81
CA THR A 87 -24.44 17.12 20.84
C THR A 87 -23.41 17.42 21.91
N SER A 88 -22.42 18.24 21.58
CA SER A 88 -21.38 18.67 22.52
C SER A 88 -21.11 20.15 22.31
N GLU A 89 -21.71 21.00 23.14
CA GLU A 89 -21.66 22.46 23.01
C GLU A 89 -20.21 22.99 23.07
N GLU A 90 -19.34 22.31 23.80
CA GLU A 90 -17.91 22.61 23.92
C GLU A 90 -17.16 22.53 22.58
N TYR A 91 -17.65 21.72 21.63
CA TYR A 91 -17.14 21.63 20.26
C TYR A 91 -17.94 22.51 19.26
N MET A 92 -19.00 23.19 19.72
CA MET A 92 -19.89 24.02 18.89
C MET A 92 -19.68 25.51 19.17
N THR A 93 -18.43 25.93 19.38
CA THR A 93 -18.11 27.31 19.77
C THR A 93 -16.79 27.81 19.16
N LEU A 94 -16.73 29.12 18.92
CA LEU A 94 -15.52 29.86 18.55
C LEU A 94 -14.82 30.48 19.76
N ASP A 95 -15.33 30.26 20.98
CA ASP A 95 -14.72 30.79 22.20
C ASP A 95 -13.33 30.16 22.43
N HIS A 96 -12.33 31.03 22.63
CA HIS A 96 -10.95 30.64 22.89
C HIS A 96 -10.77 29.82 24.16
N ALA A 97 -11.71 29.88 25.11
CA ALA A 97 -11.71 29.02 26.30
C ALA A 97 -11.64 27.51 25.95
N PHE A 98 -12.13 27.14 24.76
CA PHE A 98 -12.19 25.76 24.29
C PHE A 98 -11.10 25.40 23.27
N ASP A 99 -10.12 26.28 23.00
CA ASP A 99 -9.05 26.01 22.02
C ASP A 99 -8.25 24.74 22.35
N HIS A 100 -8.15 24.40 23.64
CA HIS A 100 -7.47 23.18 24.10
C HIS A 100 -8.06 21.90 23.50
N LEU A 101 -9.38 21.84 23.27
CA LEU A 101 -10.07 20.71 22.64
C LEU A 101 -9.69 20.51 21.17
N TRP A 102 -9.17 21.56 20.53
CA TRP A 102 -8.78 21.55 19.11
C TRP A 102 -7.27 21.43 18.92
N SER A 103 -6.50 21.75 19.97
CA SER A 103 -5.03 21.68 19.99
C SER A 103 -4.48 20.24 20.02
N GLU A 104 -5.30 19.25 20.39
CA GLU A 104 -4.90 17.83 20.41
C GLU A 104 -4.47 17.29 19.03
N THR A 105 -4.81 18.02 17.98
CA THR A 105 -4.55 17.72 16.58
C THR A 105 -3.32 18.44 16.01
N GLY A 106 -2.87 19.51 16.67
CA GLY A 106 -1.83 20.43 16.18
C GLY A 106 -0.43 19.82 16.09
N ASN A 107 -0.18 18.79 16.91
CA ASN A 107 0.99 17.92 16.75
C ASN A 107 0.53 16.75 15.89
N SER A 108 0.66 16.92 14.58
CA SER A 108 0.29 15.93 13.56
C SER A 108 0.56 14.52 14.07
N SER A 109 -0.42 13.61 13.93
CA SER A 109 -0.34 12.20 14.32
C SER A 109 0.56 11.43 13.36
N ILE A 110 1.78 11.91 13.28
CA ILE A 110 2.83 11.38 12.47
C ILE A 110 3.36 10.18 13.23
N VAL A 111 3.35 9.04 12.57
CA VAL A 111 3.91 7.79 13.07
C VAL A 111 5.13 7.45 12.24
N LYS A 112 6.14 6.87 12.89
CA LYS A 112 7.26 6.22 12.20
C LYS A 112 6.94 4.73 12.07
N THR A 113 7.08 4.16 10.88
CA THR A 113 6.94 2.72 10.67
C THR A 113 8.32 2.04 10.72
N ASP A 114 8.39 0.86 11.33
CA ASP A 114 9.65 0.23 11.73
C ASP A 114 10.62 -0.09 10.56
N ASP A 115 10.09 -0.22 9.34
CA ASP A 115 10.84 -0.64 8.16
C ASP A 115 11.34 0.51 7.27
N SER A 116 11.06 1.77 7.61
CA SER A 116 11.54 2.89 6.81
C SER A 116 11.74 4.15 7.65
N ASP A 117 12.71 5.00 7.29
CA ASP A 117 12.78 6.39 7.77
C ASP A 117 11.59 7.24 7.24
N LYS A 118 10.49 6.60 6.85
CA LYS A 118 9.29 7.24 6.33
C LYS A 118 8.44 7.72 7.49
N VAL A 119 8.03 8.96 7.34
CA VAL A 119 7.21 9.72 8.26
C VAL A 119 5.81 9.75 7.64
N GLU A 120 4.83 9.13 8.31
CA GLU A 120 3.46 9.01 7.78
C GLU A 120 2.46 9.61 8.76
N SER A 121 1.40 10.27 8.28
CA SER A 121 0.34 10.77 9.16
C SER A 121 -0.88 9.86 9.12
N ILE A 122 -1.43 9.53 10.29
CA ILE A 122 -2.73 8.90 10.39
C ILE A 122 -3.81 9.87 9.89
N SER A 123 -4.56 9.48 8.84
CA SER A 123 -5.52 10.37 8.16
C SER A 123 -6.61 10.94 9.08
N MET A 124 -7.10 10.18 10.06
CA MET A 124 -8.16 10.63 10.98
C MET A 124 -7.77 11.92 11.71
N PHE A 125 -6.56 12.00 12.24
CA PHE A 125 -6.11 13.19 12.97
C PHE A 125 -5.73 14.33 12.03
N HIS A 126 -5.28 14.06 10.80
CA HIS A 126 -5.12 15.12 9.79
C HIS A 126 -6.48 15.78 9.48
N GLN A 127 -7.56 14.98 9.39
CA GLN A 127 -8.92 15.52 9.24
C GLN A 127 -9.32 16.39 10.44
N LEU A 128 -9.04 15.95 11.67
CA LEU A 128 -9.30 16.74 12.88
C LEU A 128 -8.46 18.04 12.91
N HIS A 129 -7.19 17.99 12.48
CA HIS A 129 -6.33 19.17 12.33
C HIS A 129 -6.87 20.18 11.32
N CYS A 130 -7.33 19.69 10.17
CA CYS A 130 -7.95 20.53 9.15
C CYS A 130 -9.23 21.20 9.67
N LEU A 131 -10.06 20.47 10.43
CA LEU A 131 -11.26 21.03 11.05
C LEU A 131 -10.91 22.11 12.09
N GLY A 132 -9.88 21.89 12.91
CA GLY A 132 -9.35 22.89 13.84
C GLY A 132 -8.80 24.14 13.15
N SER A 133 -8.12 23.97 12.01
CA SER A 133 -7.62 25.08 11.19
C SER A 133 -8.73 25.94 10.61
N ILE A 134 -9.83 25.32 10.15
CA ILE A 134 -11.03 26.04 9.70
C ILE A 134 -11.68 26.80 10.87
N ARG A 135 -11.80 26.17 12.04
CA ARG A 135 -12.30 26.85 13.24
C ARG A 135 -11.43 28.08 13.58
N HIS A 136 -10.12 27.95 13.50
CA HIS A 136 -9.20 29.06 13.75
C HIS A 136 -9.39 30.21 12.75
N ALA A 137 -9.56 29.92 11.46
CA ALA A 137 -9.87 30.94 10.46
C ALA A 137 -11.21 31.65 10.75
N LEU A 138 -12.23 30.92 11.24
CA LEU A 138 -13.49 31.54 11.67
C LEU A 138 -13.32 32.44 12.91
N GLN A 139 -12.43 32.08 13.84
CA GLN A 139 -12.08 32.94 14.98
C GLN A 139 -11.42 34.23 14.49
N GLN A 140 -10.38 34.13 13.65
CA GLN A 140 -9.70 35.27 13.07
C GLN A 140 -10.68 36.21 12.34
N SER A 141 -11.56 35.65 11.50
CA SER A 141 -12.59 36.42 10.80
C SER A 141 -13.54 37.14 11.77
N LYS A 142 -13.98 36.46 12.84
CA LYS A 142 -14.82 37.05 13.89
C LYS A 142 -14.12 38.20 14.62
N GLU A 143 -12.80 38.15 14.74
CA GLU A 143 -11.95 39.17 15.35
C GLU A 143 -11.62 40.34 14.39
N GLY A 144 -12.14 40.31 13.16
CA GLY A 144 -11.93 41.35 12.16
C GLY A 144 -10.64 41.21 11.36
N ILE A 145 -9.98 40.04 11.43
CA ILE A 145 -8.81 39.72 10.61
C ILE A 145 -9.31 39.23 9.24
N ASP A 146 -8.76 39.80 8.17
CA ASP A 146 -8.98 39.32 6.82
C ASP A 146 -8.24 37.97 6.63
N ILE A 147 -9.00 36.91 6.40
CA ILE A 147 -8.48 35.55 6.19
C ILE A 147 -8.24 35.22 4.71
N GLY A 148 -8.52 36.16 3.81
CA GLY A 148 -8.40 35.97 2.37
C GLY A 148 -9.53 35.18 1.73
N MET A 149 -9.43 34.96 0.43
CA MET A 149 -10.46 34.31 -0.39
C MET A 149 -10.09 32.88 -0.77
N ASP A 150 -8.80 32.59 -0.98
CA ASP A 150 -8.34 31.29 -1.48
C ASP A 150 -6.91 30.93 -1.03
N PHE A 151 -6.36 29.86 -1.63
CA PHE A 151 -5.05 29.30 -1.28
C PHE A 151 -3.87 30.24 -1.53
N HIS A 152 -4.05 31.30 -2.32
CA HIS A 152 -3.05 32.34 -2.54
C HIS A 152 -2.94 33.29 -1.35
N ASP A 153 -4.04 33.54 -0.65
CA ASP A 153 -4.09 34.46 0.50
C ASP A 153 -3.80 33.72 1.81
N ASN A 154 -4.29 32.48 1.93
CA ASN A 154 -4.06 31.65 3.10
C ASN A 154 -3.78 30.21 2.67
N ALA A 155 -2.59 29.71 3.01
CA ALA A 155 -2.21 28.37 2.61
C ALA A 155 -3.00 27.27 3.33
N HIS A 156 -3.70 27.54 4.45
CA HIS A 156 -4.27 26.51 5.34
C HIS A 156 -5.77 26.27 5.15
N TRP A 157 -6.63 27.21 5.56
CA TRP A 157 -8.08 26.97 5.58
C TRP A 157 -8.67 26.54 4.22
N PRO A 158 -8.21 27.04 3.05
CA PRO A 158 -8.73 26.62 1.75
C PRO A 158 -8.37 25.17 1.41
N HIS A 159 -7.14 24.74 1.67
CA HIS A 159 -6.77 23.34 1.43
C HIS A 159 -7.47 22.41 2.42
N CYS A 160 -7.64 22.85 3.68
CA CYS A 160 -8.33 22.08 4.71
C CYS A 160 -9.78 21.81 4.29
N LEU A 161 -10.45 22.81 3.71
CA LEU A 161 -11.80 22.66 3.15
C LEU A 161 -11.84 21.62 2.03
N ASP A 162 -10.93 21.70 1.06
CA ASP A 162 -10.91 20.73 -0.04
C ASP A 162 -10.55 19.31 0.44
N TYR A 163 -9.57 19.18 1.33
CA TYR A 163 -9.19 17.90 1.93
C TYR A 163 -10.35 17.22 2.67
N LEU A 164 -11.09 17.98 3.49
CA LEU A 164 -12.27 17.46 4.18
C LEU A 164 -13.40 17.11 3.21
N ARG A 165 -13.61 17.90 2.16
CA ARG A 165 -14.56 17.58 1.09
C ARG A 165 -14.21 16.26 0.41
N GLN A 166 -12.96 16.09 -0.01
CA GLN A 166 -12.49 14.84 -0.64
C GLN A 166 -12.63 13.65 0.32
N THR A 167 -12.35 13.86 1.60
CA THR A 167 -12.51 12.84 2.65
C THR A 167 -13.96 12.40 2.79
N ILE A 168 -14.91 13.33 2.85
CA ILE A 168 -16.35 13.03 2.95
C ILE A 168 -16.79 12.21 1.74
N LEU A 169 -16.38 12.61 0.53
CA LEU A 169 -16.67 11.88 -0.69
C LEU A 169 -16.01 10.50 -0.74
N CYS A 170 -14.82 10.35 -0.15
CA CYS A 170 -14.11 9.08 -0.08
C CYS A 170 -14.82 8.08 0.84
N PHE A 171 -15.39 8.54 1.97
CA PHE A 171 -16.14 7.66 2.87
C PHE A 171 -17.56 7.41 2.40
N ALA A 172 -18.16 8.35 1.69
CA ALA A 172 -19.50 8.24 1.10
C ALA A 172 -20.52 7.60 2.07
N ASP A 173 -20.63 8.17 3.29
CA ASP A 173 -21.56 7.69 4.31
C ASP A 173 -22.98 7.61 3.74
N ASP A 174 -23.48 6.39 3.59
CA ASP A 174 -24.77 6.07 2.97
C ASP A 174 -25.92 6.01 3.98
N THR A 175 -25.67 6.46 5.22
CA THR A 175 -26.69 6.54 6.27
C THR A 175 -27.78 7.54 5.88
N MET A 176 -29.02 7.06 5.81
CA MET A 176 -30.19 7.91 5.59
C MET A 176 -30.61 8.63 6.87
N GLU A 177 -30.36 9.94 6.94
CA GLU A 177 -30.73 10.74 8.11
C GLU A 177 -32.24 10.97 8.23
N GLN A 178 -32.77 10.84 9.45
CA GLN A 178 -34.21 10.91 9.70
C GLN A 178 -34.64 12.21 10.38
N GLN A 179 -35.90 12.58 10.17
CA GLN A 179 -36.51 13.68 10.93
C GLN A 179 -36.68 13.28 12.40
N THR A 180 -36.14 14.10 13.31
CA THR A 180 -36.31 13.91 14.75
C THR A 180 -37.79 14.01 15.14
N LEU A 181 -38.27 13.05 15.94
CA LEU A 181 -39.58 13.15 16.59
C LEU A 181 -39.50 14.10 17.78
N LEU A 182 -40.33 15.13 17.75
CA LEU A 182 -40.48 16.09 18.82
C LEU A 182 -41.39 15.52 19.92
N SER A 183 -41.30 16.07 21.13
CA SER A 183 -42.08 15.64 22.29
C SER A 183 -43.60 15.71 22.09
N ASN A 184 -44.06 16.59 21.20
CA ASN A 184 -45.46 16.73 20.83
C ASN A 184 -45.93 15.73 19.74
N GLY A 185 -45.10 14.76 19.36
CA GLY A 185 -45.40 13.75 18.34
C GLY A 185 -45.26 14.24 16.89
N THR A 186 -44.90 15.51 16.67
CA THR A 186 -44.63 16.03 15.33
C THR A 186 -43.19 15.77 14.91
N ARG A 187 -42.91 15.83 13.61
CA ARG A 187 -41.57 15.68 13.06
C ARG A 187 -40.91 17.05 12.89
N SER A 188 -39.64 17.14 13.28
CA SER A 188 -38.81 18.31 13.00
C SER A 188 -38.76 18.61 11.51
N LYS A 189 -38.86 19.88 11.14
CA LYS A 189 -38.64 20.33 9.76
C LYS A 189 -37.16 20.28 9.36
N VAL A 190 -36.27 20.21 10.33
CA VAL A 190 -34.81 20.14 10.14
C VAL A 190 -34.35 18.71 10.41
N ILE A 191 -33.65 18.12 9.44
CA ILE A 191 -32.92 16.86 9.58
C ILE A 191 -31.54 17.21 10.12
N THR A 192 -31.15 16.60 11.23
CA THR A 192 -29.90 16.94 11.95
C THR A 192 -28.92 15.78 12.00
N GLY A 193 -29.34 14.58 11.59
CA GLY A 193 -28.55 13.36 11.74
C GLY A 193 -28.32 12.90 13.19
N LEU A 194 -28.80 13.65 14.18
CA LEU A 194 -28.64 13.34 15.60
C LEU A 194 -29.39 12.06 15.94
N LYS A 195 -28.74 11.19 16.72
CA LYS A 195 -29.24 9.86 17.12
C LYS A 195 -29.39 8.84 15.98
N ASP A 196 -29.17 9.22 14.73
CA ASP A 196 -29.10 8.25 13.64
C ASP A 196 -27.86 7.38 13.83
N VAL A 197 -28.07 6.06 13.80
CA VAL A 197 -27.02 5.06 14.04
C VAL A 197 -26.21 4.88 12.76
N ARG A 198 -24.89 4.93 12.90
CA ARG A 198 -23.90 4.79 11.84
C ARG A 198 -22.97 3.64 12.12
N LYS A 199 -22.40 3.06 11.06
CA LYS A 199 -21.27 2.12 11.16
C LYS A 199 -19.98 2.93 11.13
N CYS A 200 -19.24 2.90 12.22
CA CYS A 200 -18.00 3.64 12.39
C CYS A 200 -16.81 2.69 12.51
N ARG A 201 -15.62 3.19 12.18
CA ARG A 201 -14.36 2.51 12.56
C ARG A 201 -14.00 2.92 13.99
N PRO A 202 -13.56 2.00 14.86
CA PRO A 202 -13.25 2.36 16.24
C PRO A 202 -11.95 3.17 16.26
N ARG A 203 -12.09 4.42 16.68
CA ARG A 203 -11.02 5.41 16.70
C ARG A 203 -9.95 5.10 17.74
N GLU A 204 -10.32 4.36 18.79
CA GLU A 204 -9.49 4.07 19.96
C GLU A 204 -8.18 3.40 19.57
N GLN A 205 -8.19 2.53 18.55
CA GLN A 205 -6.97 1.93 18.02
C GLN A 205 -6.04 2.95 17.35
N LEU A 206 -6.58 3.96 16.67
CA LEU A 206 -5.77 5.00 16.05
C LEU A 206 -5.15 5.92 17.11
N TYR A 207 -5.87 6.17 18.21
CA TYR A 207 -5.31 6.83 19.39
C TYR A 207 -4.20 6.00 20.04
N ALA A 208 -4.39 4.68 20.19
CA ALA A 208 -3.36 3.79 20.70
C ALA A 208 -2.12 3.77 19.81
N LEU A 209 -2.30 3.63 18.48
CA LEU A 209 -1.23 3.65 17.50
C LEU A 209 -0.43 4.98 17.56
N ARG A 210 -1.13 6.11 17.65
CA ARG A 210 -0.49 7.42 17.82
C ARG A 210 0.27 7.50 19.15
N ALA A 211 -0.28 6.97 20.23
CA ALA A 211 0.38 7.01 21.54
C ALA A 211 1.65 6.15 21.57
N GLU A 212 1.67 5.03 20.84
CA GLU A 212 2.78 4.09 20.79
C GLU A 212 3.89 4.52 19.83
N HIS A 213 3.52 4.97 18.62
CA HIS A 213 4.47 5.25 17.53
C HIS A 213 4.55 6.73 17.13
N GLY A 214 3.80 7.60 17.80
CA GLY A 214 3.74 9.02 17.48
C GLY A 214 5.08 9.71 17.69
N ILE A 215 5.51 10.48 16.69
CA ILE A 215 6.67 11.35 16.81
C ILE A 215 6.21 12.80 16.91
N PHE A 216 6.79 13.54 17.86
CA PHE A 216 6.60 14.97 17.95
C PHE A 216 7.66 15.65 17.09
N ILE A 217 7.22 16.29 16.00
CA ILE A 217 8.06 17.20 15.22
C ILE A 217 7.79 18.60 15.78
N PRO A 218 8.73 19.22 16.53
CA PRO A 218 8.55 20.60 16.97
C PRO A 218 8.32 21.48 15.73
N GLY A 219 7.25 22.26 15.76
CA GLY A 219 6.96 23.24 14.71
C GLY A 219 8.13 24.20 14.54
N ASN A 220 8.55 24.40 13.29
CA ASN A 220 9.56 25.37 12.91
C ASN A 220 9.01 26.80 13.01
#